data_AF-Q988T5-F1
#
_entry.id   AF-Q988T5-F1
#
_cell.length_a   1.000
_cell.length_b   1.000
_cell.length_c   1.000
_cell.angle_alpha   90.00
_cell.angle_beta   90.00
_cell.angle_gamma   90.00
#
_symmetry.space_group_name_H-M   'P 1'
#
loop_
_entity.id
_entity.type
_entity.pdbx_description
1 polymer ?
#
loop_
_entity_poly.entity_id
_entity_poly.type
_entity_poly.pdbx_seq_one_letter_code
_entity_poly.pdbx_strand_id
1 'polypeptide(L)'
;MMQIKAWPIVCRHLDAMWKPILNAPFGRDLELAVLDEDGVHALVFPCRRVGEGWKNVATGARVDIRPTHWRDWAMERTLNDDDGLQPGR
;
A
#
# COMPACT_ATOMS: atom_id res chain seq x y z
N MET A 1 17.50 -26.39 -20.92
CA MET A 1 16.73 -25.25 -21.43
C MET A 1 15.55 -25.03 -20.51
N MET A 2 15.45 -23.82 -19.93
CA MET A 2 14.30 -23.09 -19.35
C MET A 2 13.02 -23.92 -19.00
N GLN A 3 12.41 -23.80 -17.82
CA GLN A 3 11.61 -22.62 -17.45
C GLN A 3 11.34 -22.58 -15.94
N ILE A 4 11.65 -21.41 -15.37
CA ILE A 4 11.11 -20.86 -14.14
C ILE A 4 9.57 -20.81 -14.19
N LYS A 5 8.91 -21.47 -13.24
CA LYS A 5 7.55 -21.12 -12.82
C LYS A 5 7.40 -21.35 -11.33
N ALA A 6 8.01 -20.45 -10.56
CA ALA A 6 7.68 -20.30 -9.16
C ALA A 6 6.30 -19.64 -9.08
N TRP A 7 5.25 -20.46 -9.01
CA TRP A 7 3.94 -20.02 -8.54
C TRP A 7 3.65 -20.72 -7.23
N PRO A 8 3.95 -20.09 -6.07
CA PRO A 8 3.26 -20.44 -4.86
C PRO A 8 1.81 -19.97 -5.00
N ILE A 9 0.95 -20.95 -5.28
CA ILE A 9 -0.49 -20.82 -5.29
C ILE A 9 -0.92 -20.44 -3.87
N VAL A 10 -1.44 -19.22 -3.77
CA VAL A 10 -2.42 -18.78 -2.77
C VAL A 10 -1.85 -18.49 -1.37
N CYS A 11 -1.40 -17.25 -1.16
CA CYS A 11 -1.61 -16.59 0.13
C CYS A 11 -3.12 -16.38 0.31
N ARG A 12 -3.84 -17.44 0.73
CA ARG A 12 -5.25 -17.41 1.19
C ARG A 12 -5.35 -16.70 2.54
N HIS A 13 -5.10 -15.40 2.52
CA HIS A 13 -5.54 -14.40 3.49
C HIS A 13 -5.50 -13.09 2.68
N LEU A 14 -6.57 -12.47 2.18
CA LEU A 14 -7.85 -12.18 2.83
C LEU A 14 -7.71 -11.91 4.35
N ASP A 15 -6.57 -11.36 4.74
CA ASP A 15 -6.40 -10.45 5.88
C ASP A 15 -5.77 -9.15 5.34
N ALA A 16 -6.17 -8.69 4.15
CA ALA A 16 -7.23 -7.71 3.91
C ALA A 16 -6.92 -6.28 4.34
N MET A 17 -5.87 -6.02 5.12
CA MET A 17 -5.52 -4.65 5.50
C MET A 17 -4.03 -4.40 5.23
N TRP A 18 -3.09 -5.02 5.95
CA TRP A 18 -1.64 -4.73 5.89
C TRP A 18 -0.83 -5.68 4.98
N LYS A 19 -0.06 -5.13 4.04
CA LYS A 19 0.85 -5.82 3.11
C LYS A 19 2.30 -5.65 3.56
N PRO A 20 3.21 -6.60 3.28
CA PRO A 20 4.62 -6.48 3.65
C PRO A 20 5.32 -5.38 2.84
N ILE A 21 6.18 -4.58 3.47
CA ILE A 21 6.84 -3.41 2.86
C ILE A 21 7.60 -3.70 1.56
N LEU A 22 8.07 -4.93 1.41
CA LEU A 22 8.74 -5.44 0.21
C LEU A 22 7.88 -5.31 -1.04
N ASN A 23 6.55 -5.41 -0.89
CA ASN A 23 5.58 -5.30 -1.99
C ASN A 23 5.06 -3.87 -2.20
N ALA A 24 5.55 -2.88 -1.44
CA ALA A 24 5.04 -1.52 -1.55
C ALA A 24 5.37 -0.91 -2.93
N PRO A 25 4.39 -0.37 -3.67
CA PRO A 25 4.67 0.32 -4.91
C PRO A 25 5.40 1.65 -4.65
N PHE A 26 6.31 2.00 -5.56
CA PHE A 26 6.93 3.33 -5.55
C PHE A 26 5.94 4.37 -6.08
N GLY A 27 5.98 5.58 -5.50
CA GLY A 27 5.20 6.71 -6.03
C GLY A 27 3.71 6.77 -5.67
N ARG A 28 3.18 5.81 -4.91
CA ARG A 28 1.79 5.87 -4.38
C ARG A 28 1.73 6.37 -2.95
N ASP A 29 0.61 6.97 -2.59
CA ASP A 29 0.21 7.29 -1.22
C ASP A 29 -0.25 6.01 -0.51
N LEU A 30 0.50 5.64 0.53
CA LEU A 30 0.31 4.41 1.27
C LEU A 30 0.33 4.73 2.76
N GLU A 31 -0.51 4.03 3.53
CA GLU A 31 -0.40 4.02 4.97
C GLU A 31 0.72 3.05 5.37
N LEU A 32 1.61 3.42 6.30
CA LEU A 32 2.72 2.55 6.71
C LEU A 32 2.59 2.19 8.18
N ALA A 33 2.96 0.96 8.53
CA ALA A 33 3.07 0.54 9.92
C ALA A 33 4.54 0.29 10.23
N VAL A 34 5.04 1.04 11.21
CA VAL A 34 6.36 0.86 11.79
C VAL A 34 6.27 -0.12 12.94
N LEU A 35 7.32 -0.92 13.14
CA LEU A 35 7.47 -1.73 14.34
C LEU A 35 8.53 -1.04 15.19
N ASP A 36 8.15 -0.64 16.40
CA ASP A 36 9.03 -0.01 17.38
C ASP A 36 9.13 -0.88 18.66
N GLU A 37 9.80 -0.40 19.71
CA GLU A 37 9.99 -1.10 20.98
C GLU A 37 8.64 -1.39 21.69
N ASP A 38 7.65 -0.53 21.47
CA ASP A 38 6.28 -0.65 22.00
C ASP A 38 5.38 -1.57 21.13
N GLY A 39 5.84 -1.95 19.94
CA GLY A 39 5.10 -2.80 19.01
C GLY A 39 4.75 -2.11 17.69
N VAL A 40 3.69 -2.59 17.03
CA VAL A 40 3.32 -2.12 15.68
C VAL A 40 2.50 -0.84 15.77
N HIS A 41 3.00 0.24 15.17
CA HIS A 41 2.34 1.54 15.10
C HIS A 41 2.04 1.94 13.66
N ALA A 42 0.77 2.16 13.34
CA ALA A 42 0.34 2.68 12.05
C ALA A 42 0.56 4.19 11.97
N LEU A 43 1.13 4.67 10.86
CA LEU A 43 1.24 6.09 10.57
C LEU A 43 -0.11 6.59 10.09
N VAL A 44 -0.68 7.54 10.81
CA VAL A 44 -1.95 8.21 10.48
C VAL A 44 -1.83 9.21 9.31
N PHE A 45 -0.83 9.06 8.45
CA PHE A 45 -0.57 9.97 7.34
C PHE A 45 -0.12 9.24 6.07
N PRO A 46 -0.54 9.73 4.88
CA PRO A 46 -0.13 9.13 3.61
C PRO A 46 1.36 9.32 3.41
N CYS A 47 2.05 8.22 3.12
CA CYS A 47 3.48 8.19 2.83
C CYS A 47 3.73 7.67 1.42
N ARG A 48 4.73 8.23 0.76
CA ARG A 48 5.17 7.82 -0.57
C ARG A 48 6.57 7.23 -0.51
N ARG A 49 6.75 6.04 -1.07
CA ARG A 49 8.08 5.44 -1.24
C ARG A 49 8.84 6.19 -2.32
N VAL A 50 9.98 6.77 -1.97
CA VAL A 50 10.94 7.43 -2.86
C VAL A 50 12.27 6.66 -2.86
N GLY A 51 13.15 6.92 -3.82
CA GLY A 51 14.44 6.20 -3.91
C GLY A 51 15.34 6.35 -2.67
N GLU A 52 15.22 7.47 -1.96
CA GLU A 52 15.97 7.76 -0.72
C GLU A 52 15.25 7.32 0.56
N GLY A 53 14.05 6.72 0.50
CA GLY A 53 13.30 6.31 1.68
C GLY A 53 11.82 6.64 1.60
N TRP A 54 11.26 7.23 2.66
CA TRP A 54 9.85 7.59 2.73
C TRP A 54 9.67 9.10 2.76
N LYS A 55 8.62 9.57 2.09
CA LYS A 55 8.24 10.98 2.08
C LYS A 55 6.81 11.10 2.58
N ASN A 56 6.58 11.92 3.60
CA ASN A 56 5.25 12.26 4.04
C ASN A 56 4.57 13.08 2.93
N VAL A 57 3.40 12.63 2.46
CA VAL A 57 2.66 13.31 1.39
C VAL A 57 1.92 14.54 1.94
N ALA A 58 1.47 14.50 3.19
CA ALA A 58 0.78 15.61 3.84
C ALA A 58 1.69 16.81 4.11
N THR A 59 2.93 16.58 4.56
CA THR A 59 3.90 17.65 4.87
C THR A 59 4.95 17.86 3.78
N GLY A 60 5.13 16.89 2.89
CA GLY A 60 6.23 16.90 1.92
C GLY A 60 7.62 16.66 2.53
N ALA A 61 7.71 16.39 3.83
CA ALA A 61 8.98 16.13 4.51
C ALA A 61 9.50 14.72 4.21
N ARG A 62 10.82 14.57 4.11
CA ARG A 62 11.47 13.25 4.12
C ARG A 62 11.36 12.66 5.53
N VAL A 63 10.95 11.41 5.60
CA VAL A 63 10.76 10.68 6.85
C VAL A 63 11.67 9.45 6.81
N ASP A 64 12.59 9.38 7.76
CA ASP A 64 13.43 8.20 7.96
C ASP A 64 12.72 7.26 8.94
N ILE A 65 12.02 6.29 8.39
CA ILE A 65 11.26 5.28 9.14
C ILE A 65 11.53 3.91 8.52
N ARG A 66 11.47 2.87 9.35
CA ARG A 66 11.54 1.46 8.95
C ARG A 66 10.17 0.79 9.08
N PRO A 67 9.26 1.05 8.14
CA PRO A 67 7.97 0.37 8.12
C PRO A 67 8.16 -1.12 7.83
N THR A 68 7.42 -1.95 8.55
CA THR A 68 7.37 -3.40 8.34
C THR A 68 6.22 -3.77 7.41
N HIS A 69 5.12 -3.02 7.48
CA HIS A 69 3.94 -3.23 6.67
C HIS A 69 3.43 -1.92 6.04
N TRP A 70 2.62 -2.03 5.00
CA TRP A 70 1.98 -0.93 4.28
C TRP A 70 0.55 -1.28 3.87
N ARG A 71 -0.26 -0.27 3.59
CA ARG A 71 -1.59 -0.40 3.02
C ARG A 71 -1.81 0.65 1.97
N ASP A 72 -2.75 0.36 1.08
CA ASP A 72 -3.30 1.42 0.24
C ASP A 72 -3.94 2.47 1.15
N TRP A 73 -3.53 3.72 1.00
CA TRP A 73 -4.21 4.81 1.68
C TRP A 73 -5.55 4.97 0.97
N ALA A 74 -6.61 4.41 1.58
CA ALA A 74 -7.96 4.51 1.06
C ALA A 74 -8.42 5.97 1.16
N MET A 75 -8.06 6.78 0.16
CA MET A 75 -8.75 8.04 -0.09
C MET A 75 -10.18 7.64 -0.42
N GLU A 76 -11.08 7.73 0.55
CA GLU A 76 -12.50 7.51 0.34
C GLU A 76 -13.00 8.53 -0.70
N ARG A 77 -12.94 8.14 -1.97
CA ARG A 77 -13.74 8.61 -3.10
C ARG A 77 -13.22 8.04 -4.42
N THR A 78 -13.68 6.85 -4.74
CA THR A 78 -14.34 6.62 -6.05
C THR A 78 -15.34 5.48 -5.89
N LEU A 79 -16.32 5.70 -5.00
CA LEU A 79 -17.70 5.44 -5.40
C LEU A 79 -18.04 6.43 -6.53
N ASN A 80 -17.37 6.27 -7.66
CA ASN A 80 -18.01 6.52 -8.93
C ASN A 80 -18.58 5.15 -9.26
N ASP A 81 -19.61 4.75 -8.50
CA ASP A 81 -20.66 3.91 -9.02
C ASP A 81 -20.92 4.43 -10.44
N ASP A 82 -20.45 3.67 -11.42
CA ASP A 82 -21.31 3.08 -12.42
C ASP A 82 -22.65 3.83 -12.61
N ASP A 83 -22.60 5.11 -13.04
CA ASP A 83 -23.75 5.70 -13.73
C ASP A 83 -23.77 5.04 -15.10
N GLY A 84 -24.55 3.97 -15.16
CA GLY A 84 -24.51 2.97 -16.20
C GLY A 84 -24.72 3.56 -17.59
N LEU A 85 -23.68 3.46 -18.41
CA LEU A 85 -23.88 3.42 -19.84
C LEU A 85 -24.43 2.04 -20.20
N GLN A 86 -25.75 1.88 -20.15
CA GLN A 86 -26.55 1.14 -21.14
C GLN A 86 -28.04 1.26 -20.86
N PRO A 87 -28.80 1.89 -21.78
CA PRO A 87 -30.00 1.24 -22.28
C PRO A 87 -29.75 0.74 -23.71
N GLY A 88 -29.87 -0.58 -23.87
CA GLY A 88 -29.89 -1.25 -25.16
C GLY A 88 -30.99 -0.69 -26.05
N ARG A 89 -30.65 -0.54 -27.33
CA ARG A 89 -31.59 -0.25 -28.40
C ARG A 89 -31.57 -1.38 -29.40
#